data_AF-A0A8J6GQ52-F1
#
_entry.id   AF-A0A8J6GQ52-F1
#
_cell.length_a   1.000
_cell.length_b   1.000
_cell.length_c   1.000
_cell.angle_alpha   90.00
_cell.angle_beta   90.00
_cell.angle_gamma   90.00
#
_symmetry.space_group_name_H-M   'P 1'
#
loop_
_entity.id
_entity.type
_entity.pdbx_description
1 polymer ?
#
loop_
_entity_poly.entity_id
_entity_poly.type
_entity_poly.pdbx_seq_one_letter_code
_entity_poly.pdbx_strand_id
1 'polypeptide(L)'
;MADVSHSNEAVEKGPEGFSPESVPVDTTISRVELLDTILDTFLQKLVAARSFERFTSCYKPFQQLDPKVMQWVYDKFVTQLQTSIREEISEIKEEGNLEAVLNSLDKIVEEGKANGEPAWRPSGTPEKDLCSVMAPYFLQQRDALCHRVQKQKAKNQDLADAVLAGRRQLEGLQQQIQALQQTWQASVWLSLFSLVSGPLAWLPLSQPKGSHGSSAVVQHPCPDLRG
;
A
#
# COMPACT_ATOMS: atom_id res chain seq x y z
N MET A 1 -4.40 39.98 16.10
CA MET A 1 -3.71 40.89 17.04
C MET A 1 -3.45 40.15 18.33
N ALA A 2 -2.22 39.68 18.51
CA ALA A 2 -1.54 39.50 19.79
C ALA A 2 -0.07 39.32 19.40
N ASP A 3 0.69 40.36 19.68
CA ASP A 3 2.09 40.56 19.38
C ASP A 3 2.82 40.45 20.71
N VAL A 4 3.79 39.54 20.84
CA VAL A 4 4.84 39.62 21.86
C VAL A 4 6.13 39.07 21.25
N SER A 5 7.07 39.99 21.12
CA SER A 5 8.45 39.82 20.65
C SER A 5 9.43 39.40 21.76
N HIS A 6 10.62 39.03 21.29
CA HIS A 6 11.93 38.83 21.97
C HIS A 6 12.16 37.43 22.57
N SER A 7 13.31 36.78 22.39
CA SER A 7 14.66 37.28 22.07
C SER A 7 15.54 36.17 21.47
N ASN A 8 16.44 36.57 20.57
CA ASN A 8 17.59 35.79 20.12
C ASN A 8 18.55 35.50 21.30
N GLU A 9 19.03 34.27 21.41
CA GLU A 9 20.32 33.97 22.03
C GLU A 9 20.98 32.74 21.38
N ALA A 10 22.03 33.06 20.63
CA ALA A 10 23.28 32.34 20.41
C ALA A 10 23.35 30.85 20.84
N VAL A 11 23.51 29.96 19.86
CA VAL A 11 24.16 28.66 20.06
C VAL A 11 25.40 28.57 19.20
N GLU A 12 26.51 28.78 19.90
CA GLU A 12 27.85 28.22 19.76
C GLU A 12 28.19 27.41 18.50
N LYS A 13 29.21 27.91 17.81
CA LYS A 13 30.02 27.22 16.79
C LYS A 13 30.94 26.22 17.50
N GLY A 14 30.83 24.93 17.19
CA GLY A 14 31.72 23.85 17.69
C GLY A 14 31.86 22.74 16.65
N PRO A 15 32.95 21.97 16.67
CA PRO A 15 33.89 21.87 15.55
C PRO A 15 33.53 20.80 14.50
N GLU A 16 33.98 21.08 13.28
CA GLU A 16 34.07 20.13 12.17
C GLU A 16 34.75 18.84 12.62
N GLY A 17 33.95 17.80 12.79
CA GLY A 17 34.42 16.43 12.92
C GLY A 17 34.86 15.94 11.56
N PHE A 18 36.18 15.84 11.38
CA PHE A 18 36.82 15.16 10.27
C PHE A 18 36.15 13.80 9.99
N SER A 19 35.50 13.70 8.85
CA SER A 19 35.04 12.43 8.30
C SER A 19 36.27 11.72 7.72
N PRO A 20 36.68 10.54 8.22
CA PRO A 20 37.70 9.78 7.53
C PRO A 20 37.11 9.27 6.22
N GLU A 21 37.74 9.71 5.15
CA GLU A 21 37.61 9.26 3.79
C GLU A 21 37.54 7.74 3.72
N SER A 22 36.46 7.23 3.12
CA SER A 22 36.20 5.82 2.92
C SER A 22 37.20 5.24 1.93
N VAL A 23 38.21 4.54 2.45
CA VAL A 23 39.02 3.60 1.67
C VAL A 23 38.12 2.43 1.24
N PRO A 24 38.09 2.04 -0.05
CA PRO A 24 37.29 0.91 -0.48
C PRO A 24 38.01 -0.38 -0.06
N VAL A 25 37.66 -0.90 1.10
CA VAL A 25 38.03 -2.26 1.52
C VAL A 25 36.92 -3.18 1.03
N ASP A 26 37.04 -3.58 -0.23
CA ASP A 26 36.11 -4.48 -0.92
C ASP A 26 36.43 -5.93 -0.55
N THR A 27 36.35 -6.21 0.75
CA THR A 27 36.37 -7.56 1.32
C THR A 27 35.63 -7.46 2.65
N THR A 28 34.30 -7.36 2.57
CA THR A 28 33.43 -7.36 3.74
C THR A 28 33.59 -8.70 4.44
N ILE A 29 34.37 -8.72 5.52
CA ILE A 29 34.49 -9.87 6.42
C ILE A 29 33.07 -10.26 6.85
N SER A 30 32.72 -11.55 6.72
CA SER A 30 31.39 -12.01 7.10
C SER A 30 31.14 -11.81 8.59
N ARG A 31 29.89 -11.58 8.98
CA ARG A 31 29.56 -11.39 10.40
C ARG A 31 29.86 -12.63 11.25
N VAL A 32 29.83 -13.81 10.62
CA VAL A 32 30.17 -15.10 11.26
C VAL A 32 31.66 -15.16 11.57
N GLU A 33 32.52 -14.84 10.61
CA GLU A 33 33.98 -14.78 10.81
C GLU A 33 34.36 -13.71 11.83
N LEU A 34 33.64 -12.58 11.84
CA LEU A 34 33.84 -11.54 12.84
C LEU A 34 33.51 -12.05 14.25
N LEU A 35 32.40 -12.79 14.40
CA LEU A 35 32.04 -13.41 15.67
C LEU A 35 33.14 -14.39 16.13
N ASP A 36 33.61 -15.27 15.25
CA ASP A 36 34.68 -16.23 15.58
C ASP A 36 35.97 -15.52 15.98
N THR A 37 36.33 -14.45 15.27
CA THR A 37 37.50 -13.62 15.60
C THR A 37 37.37 -12.97 16.98
N ILE A 38 36.19 -12.47 17.34
CA ILE A 38 35.93 -11.86 18.65
C ILE A 38 36.05 -12.92 19.76
N LEU A 39 35.52 -14.12 19.54
CA LEU A 39 35.58 -15.23 20.49
C LEU A 39 37.03 -15.69 20.72
N ASP A 40 37.80 -15.83 19.65
CA ASP A 40 39.23 -16.15 19.73
C ASP A 40 40.00 -15.08 20.50
N THR A 41 39.75 -13.82 20.19
CA THR A 41 40.39 -12.69 20.88
C THR A 41 40.03 -12.69 22.36
N PHE A 42 38.76 -12.94 22.71
CA PHE A 42 38.32 -13.04 24.10
C PHE A 42 39.06 -14.15 24.86
N LEU A 43 39.13 -15.36 24.28
CA LEU A 43 39.83 -16.50 24.90
C LEU A 43 41.32 -16.23 25.08
N GLN A 44 41.96 -15.60 24.10
CA GLN A 44 43.36 -15.17 24.23
C GLN A 44 43.56 -14.19 25.38
N LYS A 45 42.70 -13.17 25.50
CA LYS A 45 42.79 -12.18 26.58
C LYS A 45 42.53 -12.79 27.95
N LEU A 46 41.60 -13.74 28.04
CA LEU A 46 41.30 -14.47 29.27
C LEU A 46 42.52 -15.25 29.76
N VAL A 47 43.18 -16.00 28.87
CA VAL A 47 44.37 -16.78 29.20
C VAL A 47 45.55 -15.87 29.54
N ALA A 48 45.76 -14.80 28.78
CA ALA A 48 46.82 -13.83 29.07
C ALA A 48 46.65 -13.17 30.45
N ALA A 49 45.42 -12.86 30.86
CA ALA A 49 45.13 -12.31 32.18
C ALA A 49 45.39 -13.30 33.32
N ARG A 50 45.17 -14.60 33.08
CA ARG A 50 45.45 -15.69 34.03
C ARG A 50 46.79 -16.35 33.74
N SER A 51 47.87 -15.58 33.71
CA SER A 51 49.21 -16.12 33.51
C SER A 51 49.57 -17.21 34.53
N PHE A 52 50.41 -18.16 34.13
CA PHE A 52 50.91 -19.22 35.00
C PHE A 52 51.59 -18.66 36.27
N GLU A 53 52.26 -17.52 36.16
CA GLU A 53 52.87 -16.83 37.30
C GLU A 53 51.82 -16.43 38.35
N ARG A 54 50.70 -15.83 37.93
CA ARG A 54 49.59 -15.48 38.84
C ARG A 54 48.98 -16.73 39.46
N PHE A 55 48.80 -17.78 38.68
CA PHE A 55 48.27 -19.06 39.17
C PHE A 55 49.17 -19.66 40.26
N THR A 56 50.47 -19.79 39.99
CA THR A 56 51.43 -20.36 40.94
C THR A 56 51.68 -19.49 42.16
N SER A 57 51.56 -18.16 42.03
CA SER A 57 51.68 -17.23 43.17
C SER A 57 50.68 -17.51 44.30
N CYS A 58 49.51 -18.08 43.97
CA CYS A 58 48.48 -18.46 44.93
C CYS A 58 48.73 -19.84 45.57
N TYR A 59 49.60 -20.66 44.99
CA TYR A 59 49.88 -22.04 45.41
C TYR A 59 51.38 -22.29 45.65
N LYS A 60 52.08 -21.31 46.22
CA LYS A 60 53.54 -21.36 46.45
C LYS A 60 54.03 -22.63 47.16
N PRO A 61 53.37 -23.14 48.22
CA PRO A 61 53.84 -24.35 48.90
C PRO A 61 53.86 -25.57 47.98
N PHE A 62 52.85 -25.72 47.11
CA PHE A 62 52.76 -26.84 46.17
C PHE A 62 53.72 -26.67 44.99
N GLN A 63 53.94 -25.44 44.53
CA GLN A 63 54.94 -25.14 43.49
C GLN A 63 56.36 -25.51 43.90
N GLN A 64 56.70 -25.33 45.18
CA GLN A 64 58.02 -25.68 45.72
C GLN A 64 58.23 -27.19 45.85
N LEU A 65 57.13 -27.95 46.08
CA LEU A 65 57.17 -29.41 46.19
C LEU A 65 57.30 -30.07 44.81
N ASP A 66 56.43 -29.71 43.86
CA ASP A 66 56.44 -30.27 42.51
C ASP A 66 56.03 -29.22 41.45
N PRO A 67 57.00 -28.52 40.85
CA PRO A 67 56.73 -27.53 39.82
C PRO A 67 56.24 -28.15 38.50
N LYS A 68 56.60 -29.41 38.22
CA LYS A 68 56.20 -30.09 36.97
C LYS A 68 54.73 -30.46 37.01
N VAL A 69 54.26 -31.01 38.12
CA VAL A 69 52.83 -31.30 38.31
C VAL A 69 52.02 -30.01 38.30
N MET A 70 52.50 -28.95 38.93
CA MET A 70 51.83 -27.64 38.90
C MET A 70 51.65 -27.10 37.47
N GLN A 71 52.70 -27.17 36.64
CA GLN A 71 52.61 -26.76 35.24
C GLN A 71 51.61 -27.61 34.46
N TRP A 72 51.66 -28.93 34.63
CA TRP A 72 50.71 -29.85 34.00
C TRP A 72 49.26 -29.56 34.41
N VAL A 73 48.99 -29.30 35.69
CA VAL A 73 47.65 -28.95 36.18
C VAL A 73 47.16 -27.65 35.55
N TYR A 74 48.03 -26.62 35.46
CA TYR A 74 47.67 -25.36 34.81
C TYR A 74 47.36 -25.55 33.32
N ASP A 75 48.22 -26.27 32.59
CA ASP A 75 48.01 -26.54 31.17
C ASP A 75 46.70 -27.31 30.94
N LYS A 76 46.39 -28.29 31.79
CA LYS A 76 45.12 -29.01 31.77
C LYS A 76 43.92 -28.11 32.06
N PHE A 77 44.03 -27.24 33.06
CA PHE A 77 42.98 -26.29 33.39
C PHE A 77 42.71 -25.32 32.23
N VAL A 78 43.75 -24.72 31.64
CA VAL A 78 43.60 -23.77 30.53
C VAL A 78 43.01 -24.45 29.30
N THR A 79 43.53 -25.61 28.92
CA THR A 79 43.02 -26.36 27.76
C THR A 79 41.56 -26.77 27.97
N GLN A 80 41.21 -27.33 29.13
CA GLN A 80 39.84 -27.73 29.42
C GLN A 80 38.88 -26.53 29.43
N LEU A 81 39.28 -25.40 30.01
CA LEU A 81 38.46 -24.18 30.03
C LEU A 81 38.23 -23.64 28.62
N GLN A 82 39.29 -23.55 27.80
CA GLN A 82 39.18 -23.06 26.43
C GLN A 82 38.31 -23.99 25.57
N THR A 83 38.52 -25.30 25.66
CA THR A 83 37.74 -26.30 24.93
C THR A 83 36.27 -26.24 25.35
N SER A 84 35.98 -26.26 26.65
CA SER A 84 34.60 -26.21 27.15
C SER A 84 33.86 -24.95 26.71
N ILE A 85 34.51 -23.78 26.74
CA ILE A 85 33.88 -22.53 26.25
C ILE A 85 33.64 -22.59 24.74
N ARG A 86 34.59 -23.13 23.97
CA ARG A 86 34.44 -23.26 22.50
C ARG A 86 33.32 -24.22 22.14
N GLU A 87 33.23 -25.34 22.83
CA GLU A 87 32.18 -26.35 22.64
C GLU A 87 30.82 -25.73 22.96
N GLU A 88 30.65 -25.12 24.14
CA GLU A 88 29.40 -24.46 24.54
C GLU A 88 28.94 -23.40 23.53
N ILE A 89 29.86 -22.55 23.06
CA ILE A 89 29.51 -21.51 22.09
C ILE A 89 29.21 -22.12 20.71
N SER A 90 29.90 -23.20 20.33
CA SER A 90 29.60 -23.91 19.08
C SER A 90 28.22 -24.55 19.13
N GLU A 91 27.84 -25.12 20.28
CA GLU A 91 26.50 -25.66 20.52
C GLU A 91 25.44 -24.55 20.42
N ILE A 92 25.65 -23.40 21.05
CA ILE A 92 24.74 -22.23 20.94
C ILE A 92 24.66 -21.73 19.49
N LYS A 93 25.78 -21.69 18.75
CA LYS A 93 25.81 -21.30 17.33
C LYS A 93 24.96 -22.25 16.48
N GLU A 94 25.08 -23.55 16.73
CA GLU A 94 24.35 -24.59 16.00
C GLU A 94 22.86 -24.60 16.37
N GLU A 95 22.52 -24.58 17.67
CA GLU A 95 21.14 -24.52 18.15
C GLU A 95 20.40 -23.28 17.64
N GLY A 96 21.06 -22.12 17.68
CA GLY A 96 20.53 -20.87 17.19
C GLY A 96 20.56 -20.72 15.66
N ASN A 97 21.12 -21.70 14.93
CA ASN A 97 21.38 -21.62 13.49
C ASN A 97 22.02 -20.28 13.09
N LEU A 98 22.96 -19.81 13.90
CA LEU A 98 23.41 -18.42 13.89
C LEU A 98 24.15 -18.10 12.60
N GLU A 99 24.87 -19.06 12.03
CA GLU A 99 25.56 -18.91 10.75
C GLU A 99 24.57 -18.57 9.61
N ALA A 100 23.45 -19.30 9.49
CA ALA A 100 22.45 -19.00 8.47
C ALA A 100 21.78 -17.64 8.70
N VAL A 101 21.49 -17.29 9.96
CA VAL A 101 20.87 -15.99 10.30
C VAL A 101 21.81 -14.83 10.00
N LEU A 102 23.09 -14.93 10.36
CA LEU A 102 24.08 -13.90 10.09
C LEU A 102 24.39 -13.76 8.60
N ASN A 103 24.48 -14.87 7.86
CA ASN A 103 24.65 -14.85 6.41
C ASN A 103 23.42 -14.24 5.69
N SER A 104 22.20 -14.53 6.19
CA SER A 104 20.98 -13.89 5.71
C SER A 104 20.97 -12.39 6.00
N LEU A 105 21.43 -11.98 7.18
CA LEU A 105 21.58 -10.56 7.53
C LEU A 105 22.61 -9.86 6.64
N ASP A 106 23.75 -10.49 6.36
CA ASP A 106 24.76 -9.98 5.44
C ASP A 106 24.12 -9.73 4.06
N LYS A 107 23.34 -10.69 3.55
CA LYS A 107 22.59 -10.56 2.29
C LYS A 107 21.58 -9.40 2.32
N ILE A 108 20.78 -9.27 3.38
CA ILE A 108 19.79 -8.18 3.51
C ILE A 108 20.49 -6.81 3.53
N VAL A 109 21.64 -6.72 4.21
CA VAL A 109 22.43 -5.48 4.25
C VAL A 109 22.95 -5.14 2.86
N GLU A 110 23.51 -6.11 2.13
CA GLU A 110 23.97 -5.91 0.75
C GLU A 110 22.83 -5.46 -0.19
N GLU A 111 21.67 -6.13 -0.13
CA GLU A 111 20.48 -5.74 -0.91
C GLU A 111 19.97 -4.33 -0.55
N GLY A 112 20.12 -3.94 0.73
CA GLY A 112 19.68 -2.65 1.25
C GLY A 112 20.63 -1.48 0.98
N LYS A 113 21.90 -1.72 0.60
CA LYS A 113 22.92 -0.66 0.43
C LYS A 113 22.53 0.41 -0.59
N ALA A 114 21.72 0.06 -1.60
CA ALA A 114 21.26 1.00 -2.62
C ALA A 114 20.26 2.03 -2.09
N ASN A 115 19.59 1.73 -0.97
CA ASN A 115 18.59 2.60 -0.36
C ASN A 115 19.31 3.56 0.62
N GLY A 116 19.57 4.79 0.17
CA GLY A 116 20.26 5.81 0.98
C GLY A 116 19.38 6.48 2.05
N GLU A 117 18.09 6.15 2.11
CA GLU A 117 17.16 6.71 3.08
C GLU A 117 17.07 5.85 4.35
N PRO A 118 16.79 6.46 5.52
CA PRO A 118 16.53 5.70 6.73
C PRO A 118 15.39 4.70 6.53
N ALA A 119 15.70 3.42 6.72
CA ALA A 119 14.69 2.36 6.62
C ALA A 119 13.57 2.58 7.64
N TRP A 120 12.35 2.23 7.26
CA TRP A 120 11.18 2.27 8.15
C TRP A 120 11.43 1.48 9.44
N ARG A 121 10.90 2.00 10.55
CA ARG A 121 10.94 1.38 11.88
C ARG A 121 9.52 1.35 12.44
N PRO A 122 9.14 0.28 13.17
CA PRO A 122 7.86 0.23 13.86
C PRO A 122 7.64 1.49 14.70
N SER A 123 6.48 2.12 14.54
CA SER A 123 6.17 3.36 15.23
C SER A 123 5.86 3.15 16.72
N GLY A 124 5.67 1.89 17.12
CA GLY A 124 5.18 1.52 18.46
C GLY A 124 3.66 1.59 18.60
N THR A 125 2.96 2.01 17.54
CA THR A 125 1.50 2.02 17.47
C THR A 125 1.03 0.96 16.48
N PRO A 126 0.44 -0.16 16.93
CA PRO A 126 0.17 -1.32 16.08
C PRO A 126 -0.81 -1.00 14.94
N GLU A 127 -1.79 -0.12 15.17
CA GLU A 127 -2.76 0.27 14.14
C GLU A 127 -2.08 0.95 12.95
N LYS A 128 -1.13 1.86 13.23
CA LYS A 128 -0.40 2.59 12.19
C LYS A 128 0.50 1.65 11.38
N ASP A 129 1.19 0.75 12.07
CA ASP A 129 2.11 -0.20 11.44
C ASP A 129 1.33 -1.21 10.60
N LEU A 130 0.17 -1.67 11.08
CA LEU A 130 -0.73 -2.57 10.36
C LEU A 130 -1.31 -1.90 9.11
N CYS A 131 -1.71 -0.63 9.18
CA CYS A 131 -2.23 0.10 8.02
C CYS A 131 -1.22 0.10 6.86
N SER A 132 0.08 0.25 7.13
CA SER A 132 1.13 0.22 6.11
C SER A 132 1.20 -1.14 5.40
N VAL A 133 1.09 -2.24 6.15
CA VAL A 133 1.13 -3.60 5.61
C VAL A 133 -0.13 -3.95 4.83
N MET A 134 -1.30 -3.48 5.30
CA MET A 134 -2.58 -3.80 4.68
C MET A 134 -2.91 -2.94 3.44
N ALA A 135 -2.30 -1.76 3.33
CA ALA A 135 -2.52 -0.82 2.22
C ALA A 135 -2.55 -1.47 0.81
N PRO A 136 -1.56 -2.28 0.38
CA PRO A 136 -1.56 -2.86 -0.96
C PRO A 136 -2.80 -3.73 -1.25
N TYR A 137 -3.26 -4.50 -0.27
CA TYR A 137 -4.44 -5.36 -0.42
C TYR A 137 -5.73 -4.55 -0.57
N PHE A 138 -5.89 -3.51 0.25
CA PHE A 138 -7.05 -2.63 0.16
C PHE A 138 -7.08 -1.82 -1.14
N LEU A 139 -5.91 -1.39 -1.62
CA LEU A 139 -5.79 -0.73 -2.93
C LEU A 139 -6.20 -1.68 -4.06
N GLN A 140 -5.71 -2.92 -4.06
CA GLN A 140 -6.10 -3.93 -5.05
C GLN A 140 -7.61 -4.21 -5.02
N GLN A 141 -8.21 -4.32 -3.83
CA GLN A 141 -9.65 -4.52 -3.68
C GLN A 141 -10.46 -3.33 -4.20
N ARG A 142 -10.04 -2.11 -3.85
CA ARG A 142 -10.65 -0.86 -4.32
C ARG A 142 -10.63 -0.81 -5.84
N ASP A 143 -9.48 -1.10 -6.45
CA ASP A 143 -9.32 -1.02 -7.90
C ASP A 143 -10.19 -2.06 -8.61
N ALA A 144 -10.25 -3.30 -8.11
CA ALA A 144 -11.13 -4.33 -8.65
C ALA A 144 -12.62 -3.96 -8.56
N LEU A 145 -13.06 -3.37 -7.44
CA LEU A 145 -14.43 -2.89 -7.29
C LEU A 145 -14.73 -1.71 -8.22
N CYS A 146 -13.79 -0.79 -8.37
CA CYS A 146 -13.91 0.36 -9.28
C CYS A 146 -14.16 -0.12 -10.71
N HIS A 147 -13.35 -1.08 -11.20
CA HIS A 147 -13.53 -1.67 -12.53
C HIS A 147 -14.91 -2.33 -12.70
N ARG A 148 -15.38 -3.08 -11.69
CA ARG A 148 -16.71 -3.71 -11.73
C ARG A 148 -17.83 -2.67 -11.79
N VAL A 149 -17.74 -1.61 -10.99
CA VAL A 149 -18.72 -0.53 -10.97
C VAL A 149 -18.73 0.21 -12.31
N GLN A 150 -17.57 0.54 -12.87
CA GLN A 150 -17.47 1.20 -14.18
C GLN A 150 -18.08 0.34 -15.28
N LYS A 151 -17.77 -0.97 -15.30
CA LYS A 151 -18.35 -1.93 -16.25
C LYS A 151 -19.87 -1.97 -16.16
N GLN A 152 -20.42 -1.96 -14.94
CA GLN A 152 -21.87 -1.98 -14.75
C GLN A 152 -22.52 -0.65 -15.16
N LYS A 153 -21.87 0.48 -14.87
CA LYS A 153 -22.34 1.81 -15.28
C LYS A 153 -22.44 1.91 -16.81
N ALA A 154 -21.42 1.45 -17.54
CA ALA A 154 -21.44 1.44 -19.00
C ALA A 154 -22.62 0.61 -19.56
N LYS A 155 -22.79 -0.62 -19.07
CA LYS A 155 -23.93 -1.46 -19.47
C LYS A 155 -25.28 -0.83 -19.15
N ASN A 156 -25.41 -0.18 -18.00
CA ASN A 156 -26.64 0.49 -17.62
C ASN A 156 -26.94 1.69 -18.52
N GLN A 157 -25.91 2.42 -18.98
CA GLN A 157 -26.06 3.49 -19.96
C GLN A 157 -26.56 2.93 -21.29
N ASP A 158 -25.93 1.89 -21.82
CA ASP A 158 -26.36 1.24 -23.06
C ASP A 158 -27.83 0.76 -22.99
N LEU A 159 -28.21 0.17 -21.86
CA LEU A 159 -29.59 -0.28 -21.62
C LEU A 159 -30.57 0.90 -21.52
N ALA A 160 -30.19 1.99 -20.85
CA ALA A 160 -31.02 3.18 -20.76
C ALA A 160 -31.26 3.80 -22.13
N ASP A 161 -30.22 3.87 -22.97
CA ASP A 161 -30.31 4.37 -24.34
C ASP A 161 -31.22 3.48 -25.20
N ALA A 162 -31.11 2.16 -25.07
CA ALA A 162 -31.99 1.21 -25.74
C ALA A 162 -33.47 1.38 -25.31
N VAL A 163 -33.72 1.59 -24.02
CA VAL A 163 -35.07 1.86 -23.49
C VAL A 163 -35.62 3.16 -24.06
N LEU A 164 -34.82 4.24 -24.10
CA LEU A 164 -35.24 5.52 -24.68
C LEU A 164 -35.53 5.38 -26.17
N ALA A 165 -34.71 4.65 -26.92
CA ALA A 165 -34.95 4.36 -28.33
C ALA A 165 -36.27 3.57 -28.52
N GLY A 166 -36.50 2.55 -27.70
CA GLY A 166 -37.75 1.77 -27.71
C GLY A 166 -38.98 2.62 -27.39
N ARG A 167 -38.89 3.53 -26.42
CA ARG A 167 -39.99 4.48 -26.10
C ARG A 167 -40.33 5.37 -27.29
N ARG A 168 -39.33 5.94 -27.98
CA ARG A 168 -39.56 6.75 -29.19
C ARG A 168 -40.22 5.96 -30.31
N GLN A 169 -39.86 4.68 -30.49
CA GLN A 169 -40.52 3.81 -31.47
C GLN A 169 -42.00 3.57 -31.13
N LEU A 170 -42.31 3.31 -29.86
CA LEU A 170 -43.69 3.14 -29.41
C LEU A 170 -44.52 4.43 -29.61
N GLU A 171 -43.96 5.59 -29.30
CA GLU A 171 -44.61 6.88 -29.57
C GLU A 171 -44.91 7.07 -31.07
N GLY A 172 -43.96 6.73 -31.95
CA GLY A 172 -44.16 6.79 -33.40
C GLY A 172 -45.25 5.83 -33.90
N LEU A 173 -45.27 4.60 -33.40
CA LEU A 173 -46.31 3.62 -33.72
C LEU A 173 -47.68 4.08 -33.23
N GLN A 174 -47.76 4.65 -32.03
CA GLN A 174 -49.01 5.20 -31.49
C GLN A 174 -49.57 6.32 -32.36
N GLN A 175 -48.72 7.23 -32.85
CA GLN A 175 -49.13 8.30 -33.77
C GLN A 175 -49.66 7.74 -35.10
N GLN A 176 -49.01 6.71 -35.66
CA GLN A 176 -49.48 6.04 -36.88
C GLN A 176 -50.85 5.39 -36.70
N ILE A 177 -51.04 4.66 -35.58
CA ILE A 177 -52.33 4.03 -35.24
C ILE A 177 -53.42 5.09 -35.12
N GLN A 178 -53.14 6.20 -34.42
CA GLN A 178 -54.10 7.30 -34.30
C GLN A 178 -54.43 7.93 -35.65
N ALA A 179 -53.43 8.18 -36.50
CA ALA A 179 -53.64 8.73 -37.83
C ALA A 179 -54.52 7.81 -38.69
N LEU A 180 -54.25 6.50 -38.69
CA LEU A 180 -55.08 5.50 -39.37
C LEU A 180 -56.50 5.52 -38.79
N GLN A 181 -56.66 5.50 -37.47
CA GLN A 181 -57.98 5.55 -36.85
C GLN A 181 -58.78 6.78 -37.33
N GLN A 182 -58.15 7.95 -37.38
CA GLN A 182 -58.81 9.17 -37.86
C GLN A 182 -59.18 9.09 -39.34
N THR A 183 -58.34 8.51 -40.21
CA THR A 183 -58.67 8.34 -41.63
C THR A 183 -59.81 7.35 -41.85
N TRP A 184 -59.83 6.24 -41.10
CA TRP A 184 -60.94 5.28 -41.10
C TRP A 184 -62.22 5.94 -40.62
N GLN A 185 -62.18 6.67 -39.51
CA GLN A 185 -63.33 7.42 -39.02
C GLN A 185 -63.82 8.41 -40.08
N ALA A 186 -62.95 9.27 -40.63
CA ALA A 186 -63.33 10.21 -41.68
C ALA A 186 -63.98 9.52 -42.89
N SER A 187 -63.46 8.37 -43.33
CA SER A 187 -64.02 7.61 -44.46
C SER A 187 -65.41 7.04 -44.15
N VAL A 188 -65.62 6.52 -42.94
CA VAL A 188 -66.93 6.04 -42.48
C VAL A 188 -67.93 7.20 -42.36
N TRP A 189 -67.50 8.33 -41.77
CA TRP A 189 -68.31 9.53 -41.65
C TRP A 189 -68.69 10.11 -43.03
N LEU A 190 -67.75 10.19 -43.98
CA LEU A 190 -68.00 10.64 -45.36
C LEU A 190 -68.96 9.71 -46.12
N SER A 191 -68.84 8.40 -45.91
CA SER A 191 -69.74 7.41 -46.53
C SER A 191 -71.16 7.53 -45.96
N LEU A 192 -71.30 7.71 -44.65
CA LEU A 192 -72.59 7.95 -44.00
C LEU A 192 -73.21 9.30 -44.42
N PHE A 193 -72.41 10.36 -44.51
CA PHE A 193 -72.87 11.67 -44.99
C PHE A 193 -73.30 11.63 -46.46
N SER A 194 -72.61 10.85 -47.32
CA SER A 194 -72.99 10.67 -48.73
C SER A 194 -74.22 9.77 -48.91
N LEU A 195 -74.46 8.81 -48.00
CA LEU A 195 -75.67 7.99 -48.00
C LEU A 195 -76.90 8.76 -47.52
N VAL A 196 -76.71 9.69 -46.58
CA VAL A 196 -77.77 10.56 -46.04
C VAL A 196 -77.99 11.80 -46.93
N SER A 197 -76.98 12.20 -47.72
CA SER A 197 -77.04 13.33 -48.67
C SER A 197 -76.83 12.85 -50.11
N GLY A 198 -77.89 12.30 -50.73
CA GLY A 198 -77.96 12.12 -52.18
C GLY A 198 -77.80 13.45 -52.94
N PRO A 199 -77.56 13.44 -54.27
CA PRO A 199 -76.94 14.54 -54.98
C PRO A 199 -77.84 15.78 -55.07
N LEU A 200 -77.51 16.81 -54.29
CA LEU A 200 -77.82 18.19 -54.64
C LEU A 200 -76.64 19.07 -54.22
N ALA A 201 -75.87 19.53 -55.21
CA ALA A 201 -75.01 20.69 -55.05
C ALA A 201 -74.95 21.50 -56.36
N TRP A 202 -75.76 22.57 -56.39
CA TRP A 202 -75.45 23.92 -56.89
C TRP A 202 -76.15 24.83 -55.86
N LEU A 203 -75.62 25.86 -55.20
CA LEU A 203 -74.43 26.71 -55.32
C LEU A 203 -74.31 27.53 -53.96
N PRO A 204 -73.51 28.62 -53.81
CA PRO A 204 -72.63 28.81 -52.64
C PRO A 204 -72.98 30.04 -51.76
N LEU A 205 -72.37 30.15 -50.58
CA LEU A 205 -72.07 31.38 -49.78
C LEU A 205 -71.77 30.88 -48.35
N SER A 206 -70.86 31.40 -47.54
CA SER A 206 -70.07 32.63 -47.54
C SER A 206 -68.95 32.44 -46.51
N GLN A 207 -67.82 33.13 -46.68
CA GLN A 207 -66.84 33.30 -45.59
C GLN A 207 -67.40 34.16 -44.45
N PRO A 208 -66.85 34.06 -43.22
CA PRO A 208 -66.06 35.21 -42.76
C PRO A 208 -64.80 34.89 -41.92
N LYS A 209 -63.74 35.65 -42.22
CA LYS A 209 -62.73 36.31 -41.37
C LYS A 209 -62.64 35.93 -39.87
N GLY A 210 -61.46 35.40 -39.51
CA GLY A 210 -60.45 36.03 -38.64
C GLY A 210 -60.74 36.24 -37.15
N SER A 211 -59.88 35.70 -36.28
CA SER A 211 -59.24 36.49 -35.21
C SER A 211 -58.05 35.74 -34.60
N HIS A 212 -56.99 36.51 -34.35
CA HIS A 212 -55.81 36.16 -33.57
C HIS A 212 -56.18 35.71 -32.14
N GLY A 213 -55.40 34.76 -31.63
CA GLY A 213 -55.39 34.36 -30.23
C GLY A 213 -54.02 33.83 -29.86
N SER A 214 -53.11 34.74 -29.53
CA SER A 214 -51.84 34.47 -28.87
C SER A 214 -52.10 33.91 -27.48
N SER A 215 -51.44 32.82 -27.09
CA SER A 215 -51.12 32.61 -25.68
C SER A 215 -49.83 31.79 -25.55
N ALA A 216 -48.88 32.41 -24.88
CA ALA A 216 -47.56 31.90 -24.58
C ALA A 216 -47.52 31.39 -23.12
N VAL A 217 -46.55 30.50 -22.86
CA VAL A 217 -45.95 30.19 -21.55
C VAL A 217 -46.88 29.35 -20.63
N VAL A 218 -46.47 28.18 -20.13
CA VAL A 218 -45.51 28.00 -19.02
C VAL A 218 -44.73 26.69 -19.17
N GLN A 219 -43.41 26.82 -19.27
CA GLN A 219 -42.44 25.80 -18.85
C GLN A 219 -42.35 25.85 -17.32
N HIS A 220 -42.40 24.69 -16.67
CA HIS A 220 -41.89 24.52 -15.31
C HIS A 220 -40.75 23.51 -15.26
N PRO A 221 -39.73 23.72 -14.41
CA PRO A 221 -38.48 22.99 -14.43
C PRO A 221 -38.51 21.75 -13.53
N CYS A 222 -37.69 20.77 -13.89
CA CYS A 222 -37.31 19.62 -13.09
C CYS A 222 -36.36 20.05 -11.94
N PRO A 223 -36.50 19.54 -10.70
CA PRO A 223 -35.46 19.69 -9.70
C PRO A 223 -34.47 18.51 -9.75
N ASP A 224 -33.18 18.87 -9.77
CA ASP A 224 -32.04 18.01 -9.47
C ASP A 224 -32.20 17.31 -8.12
N LEU A 225 -31.94 15.99 -8.09
CA LEU A 225 -31.63 15.26 -6.88
C LEU A 225 -30.13 14.93 -6.88
N ARG A 226 -29.40 15.73 -6.11
CA ARG A 226 -28.05 15.43 -5.63
C ARG A 226 -28.20 14.98 -4.18
N GLY A 227 -27.85 13.72 -3.92
CA GLY A 227 -27.70 13.09 -2.62
C GLY A 227 -26.76 11.91 -2.79
#